data_AF-A0A0J5KY76-F1
#
_entry.id   AF-A0A0J5KY76-F1
#
_cell.length_a   1.000
_cell.length_b   1.000
_cell.length_c   1.000
_cell.angle_alpha   90.00
_cell.angle_beta   90.00
_cell.angle_gamma   90.00
#
_symmetry.space_group_name_H-M   'P 1'
#
loop_
_entity.id
_entity.type
_entity.pdbx_description
1 polymer ?
#
loop_
_entity_poly.entity_id
_entity_poly.type
_entity_poly.pdbx_seq_one_letter_code
_entity_poly.pdbx_strand_id
1 'polypeptide(L)'
;MAKRKAKPPILPRNYRDPTGADALERRAMKDFARRMNKISRAYKSALERIPSSLAVNARYEYQLDPQYLSLILNDASYLVDQVLLDGGQNDLWFDEYIDLAAEKGTGQAYANLSQQSSAYAAGRESLSAILASEPYQRRMALVHARMLEEMRWLGAEVKRDMARVLTDGVGRGLHPREVSRNLTEQIGIEKRRANRIARTEITTALRRAKWEEDEEAREDYGLKTRLLHISALSPTTRRTHAARHAHLYTTDEVREWYARDANAVNCKCSQQSVLVDDSGEPLFPDLITRLKQEYKTMQARKYAWAEK
;
A
#
# COMPACT_ATOMS: atom_id res chain seq x y z
N MET A 1 -16.38 -44.78 5.69
CA MET A 1 -16.02 -43.58 6.47
C MET A 1 -16.65 -42.37 5.80
N ALA A 2 -17.52 -41.62 6.48
CA ALA A 2 -18.10 -40.41 5.90
C ALA A 2 -16.97 -39.40 5.62
N LYS A 3 -16.78 -38.99 4.36
CA LYS A 3 -15.86 -37.89 4.00
C LYS A 3 -16.23 -36.69 4.87
N ARG A 4 -15.36 -36.36 5.83
CA ARG A 4 -15.56 -35.20 6.71
C ARG A 4 -15.64 -33.98 5.78
N LYS A 5 -16.83 -33.37 5.66
CA LYS A 5 -17.02 -32.21 4.78
C LYS A 5 -16.00 -31.13 5.16
N ALA A 6 -15.24 -30.65 4.18
CA ALA A 6 -14.32 -29.54 4.38
C ALA A 6 -15.09 -28.36 5.01
N LYS A 7 -14.50 -27.73 6.03
CA LYS A 7 -15.10 -26.54 6.64
C LYS A 7 -15.05 -25.38 5.64
N PRO A 8 -15.97 -24.41 5.71
CA PRO A 8 -15.95 -23.27 4.80
C PRO A 8 -14.66 -22.44 4.96
N PRO A 9 -14.23 -21.70 3.92
CA PRO A 9 -13.18 -20.69 4.08
C PRO A 9 -13.65 -19.54 4.99
N ILE A 10 -12.70 -18.89 5.67
CA ILE A 10 -12.95 -17.73 6.54
C ILE A 10 -13.07 -16.48 5.67
N LEU A 11 -14.23 -15.83 5.71
CA LEU A 11 -14.44 -14.56 5.00
C LEU A 11 -14.06 -13.34 5.84
N PRO A 12 -13.71 -12.21 5.19
CA PRO A 12 -13.56 -10.94 5.87
C PRO A 12 -14.83 -10.56 6.63
N ARG A 13 -14.67 -10.08 7.87
CA ARG A 13 -15.81 -9.60 8.69
C ARG A 13 -16.43 -8.31 8.13
N ASN A 14 -15.64 -7.50 7.44
CA ASN A 14 -16.05 -6.22 6.87
C ASN A 14 -15.77 -6.22 5.37
N TYR A 15 -16.80 -6.38 4.54
CA TYR A 15 -16.64 -6.38 3.09
C TYR A 15 -16.28 -5.01 2.50
N ARG A 16 -16.42 -3.91 3.25
CA ARG A 16 -15.93 -2.59 2.81
C ARG A 16 -14.41 -2.43 2.98
N ASP A 17 -13.79 -3.30 3.77
CA ASP A 17 -12.34 -3.46 3.88
C ASP A 17 -11.99 -4.96 3.93
N PRO A 18 -12.04 -5.66 2.78
CA PRO A 18 -11.72 -7.08 2.69
C PRO A 18 -10.32 -7.45 3.20
N THR A 19 -9.37 -6.51 3.19
CA THR A 19 -8.01 -6.71 3.71
C THR A 19 -7.94 -6.63 5.23
N GLY A 20 -8.82 -5.82 5.85
CA GLY A 20 -8.72 -5.43 7.24
C GLY A 20 -7.53 -4.49 7.52
N ALA A 21 -6.92 -3.89 6.50
CA ALA A 21 -5.70 -3.09 6.62
C ALA A 21 -5.97 -1.60 6.86
N ASP A 22 -7.23 -1.14 6.75
CA ASP A 22 -7.61 0.28 6.80
C ASP A 22 -7.05 1.05 8.00
N ALA A 23 -7.04 0.43 9.18
CA ALA A 23 -6.54 1.07 10.39
C ALA A 23 -5.02 1.27 10.34
N LEU A 24 -4.30 0.28 9.81
CA LEU A 24 -2.85 0.31 9.63
C LEU A 24 -2.47 1.35 8.56
N GLU A 25 -3.17 1.37 7.43
CA GLU A 25 -3.03 2.40 6.40
C GLU A 25 -3.21 3.81 6.96
N ARG A 26 -4.27 4.03 7.75
CA ARG A 26 -4.52 5.35 8.36
C ARG A 26 -3.41 5.77 9.33
N ARG A 27 -2.79 4.82 10.03
CA ARG A 27 -1.66 5.11 10.93
C ARG A 27 -0.43 5.51 10.10
N ALA A 28 -0.08 4.73 9.09
CA ALA A 28 1.00 5.04 8.14
C ALA A 28 0.82 6.41 7.45
N MET A 29 -0.40 6.72 7.00
CA MET A 29 -0.72 8.01 6.38
C MET A 29 -0.56 9.20 7.35
N LYS A 30 -0.87 9.02 8.64
CA LYS A 30 -0.63 10.07 9.65
C LYS A 30 0.87 10.31 9.82
N ASP A 31 1.67 9.25 9.79
CA ASP A 31 3.12 9.35 9.92
C ASP A 31 3.77 10.01 8.72
N PHE A 32 3.33 9.65 7.51
CA PHE A 32 3.64 10.42 6.31
C PHE A 32 3.26 11.90 6.45
N ALA A 33 2.07 12.21 6.94
CA ALA A 33 1.66 13.60 7.12
C ALA A 33 2.58 14.36 8.10
N ARG A 34 3.01 13.72 9.20
CA ARG A 34 3.98 14.28 10.16
C ARG A 34 5.33 14.53 9.50
N ARG A 35 5.86 13.55 8.77
CA ARG A 35 7.13 13.65 8.03
C ARG A 35 7.09 14.73 6.95
N MET A 36 6.02 14.77 6.16
CA MET A 36 5.80 15.82 5.15
C MET A 36 5.70 17.22 5.77
N ASN A 37 5.05 17.36 6.93
CA ASN A 37 5.04 18.66 7.64
C ASN A 37 6.45 19.10 8.08
N LYS A 38 7.31 18.17 8.51
CA LYS A 38 8.71 18.47 8.85
C LYS A 38 9.48 18.97 7.63
N ILE A 39 9.30 18.34 6.47
CA ILE A 39 9.88 18.78 5.19
C ILE A 39 9.38 20.17 4.79
N SER A 40 8.07 20.42 4.90
CA SER A 40 7.51 21.75 4.60
C SER A 40 8.13 22.86 5.44
N ARG A 41 8.34 22.61 6.74
CA ARG A 41 9.02 23.57 7.63
C ARG A 41 10.47 23.81 7.19
N ALA A 42 11.20 22.76 6.83
CA ALA A 42 12.58 22.89 6.36
C ALA A 42 12.70 23.80 5.13
N TYR A 43 11.82 23.64 4.13
CA TYR A 43 11.82 24.50 2.95
C TYR A 43 11.38 25.94 3.25
N LYS A 44 10.51 26.16 4.25
CA LYS A 44 10.17 27.50 4.72
C LYS A 44 11.33 28.18 5.44
N SER A 45 12.03 27.45 6.31
CA SER A 45 13.25 27.95 6.94
C SER A 45 14.38 28.20 5.92
N ALA A 46 14.45 27.39 4.86
CA ALA A 46 15.33 27.64 3.72
C ALA A 46 15.00 28.97 3.02
N LEU A 47 13.71 29.26 2.77
CA LEU A 47 13.26 30.54 2.22
C LEU A 47 13.63 31.73 3.13
N GLU A 48 13.45 31.60 4.46
CA GLU A 48 13.76 32.65 5.43
C GLU A 48 15.25 33.02 5.48
N ARG A 49 16.13 32.08 5.09
CA ARG A 49 17.59 32.33 4.99
C ARG A 49 17.98 33.14 3.75
N ILE A 50 17.09 33.30 2.76
CA ILE A 50 17.39 34.06 1.54
C ILE A 50 17.11 35.55 1.80
N PRO A 51 18.13 36.43 1.80
CA PRO A 51 17.90 37.85 2.05
C PRO A 51 17.00 38.45 0.98
N SER A 52 16.01 39.24 1.40
CA SER A 52 15.09 39.90 0.48
C SER A 52 14.71 41.31 0.95
N SER A 53 14.46 42.19 -0.01
CA SER A 53 13.99 43.56 0.23
C SER A 53 12.89 43.94 -0.74
N LEU A 54 12.07 44.93 -0.40
CA LEU A 54 11.02 45.42 -1.29
C LEU A 54 11.65 46.32 -2.37
N ALA A 55 11.53 45.93 -3.64
CA ALA A 55 11.99 46.75 -4.76
C ALA A 55 10.92 47.80 -5.14
N VAL A 56 11.38 48.86 -5.83
CA VAL A 56 10.59 50.03 -6.23
C VAL A 56 9.34 49.69 -7.07
N ASN A 57 9.31 48.51 -7.70
CA ASN A 57 8.20 48.02 -8.54
C ASN A 57 7.27 47.00 -7.85
N ALA A 58 7.19 47.03 -6.51
CA ALA A 58 6.38 46.09 -5.70
C ALA A 58 6.71 44.59 -5.88
N ARG A 59 7.90 44.28 -6.41
CA ARG A 59 8.49 42.94 -6.42
C ARG A 59 9.51 42.83 -5.29
N TYR A 60 9.69 41.64 -4.75
CA TYR A 60 10.80 41.39 -3.83
C TYR A 60 12.08 41.18 -4.62
N GLU A 61 13.12 41.91 -4.26
CA GLU A 61 14.48 41.66 -4.74
C GLU A 61 15.16 40.73 -3.75
N TYR A 62 15.51 39.55 -4.23
CA TYR A 62 16.26 38.56 -3.47
C TYR A 62 17.75 38.70 -3.80
N GLN A 63 18.59 38.78 -2.76
CA GLN A 63 20.04 38.76 -2.94
C GLN A 63 20.50 37.34 -3.23
N LEU A 64 20.55 37.03 -4.53
CA LEU A 64 20.85 35.70 -5.03
C LEU A 64 22.35 35.52 -5.26
N ASP A 65 23.04 34.98 -4.26
CA ASP A 65 24.32 34.31 -4.47
C ASP A 65 24.06 32.85 -4.88
N PRO A 66 24.46 32.42 -6.09
CA PRO A 66 24.24 31.05 -6.56
C PRO A 66 24.85 29.97 -5.66
N GLN A 67 26.00 30.23 -5.04
CA GLN A 67 26.65 29.28 -4.14
C GLN A 67 25.86 29.15 -2.84
N TYR A 68 25.40 30.27 -2.29
CA TYR A 68 24.58 30.29 -1.09
C TYR A 68 23.22 29.62 -1.30
N LEU A 69 22.56 29.86 -2.44
CA LEU A 69 21.31 29.20 -2.79
C LEU A 69 21.49 27.68 -2.94
N SER A 70 22.56 27.23 -3.58
CA SER A 70 22.86 25.80 -3.71
C SER A 70 23.07 25.14 -2.35
N LEU A 71 23.79 25.78 -1.42
CA LEU A 71 23.96 25.31 -0.06
C LEU A 71 22.60 25.13 0.65
N ILE A 72 21.73 26.14 0.60
CA ILE A 72 20.40 26.09 1.21
C ILE A 72 19.55 24.95 0.64
N LEU A 73 19.57 24.76 -0.68
CA LEU A 73 18.82 23.69 -1.34
C LEU A 73 19.36 22.29 -1.00
N ASN A 74 20.68 22.17 -0.85
CA ASN A 74 21.33 20.92 -0.43
C ASN A 74 20.99 20.57 1.02
N ASP A 75 21.01 21.55 1.93
CA ASP A 75 20.59 21.35 3.33
C ASP A 75 19.15 20.84 3.41
N ALA A 76 18.23 21.48 2.66
CA ALA A 76 16.83 21.07 2.61
C ALA A 76 16.66 19.67 2.01
N SER A 77 17.42 19.36 0.95
CA SER A 77 17.42 18.06 0.28
C SER A 77 17.91 16.94 1.20
N TYR A 78 19.00 17.19 1.93
CA TYR A 78 19.53 16.26 2.92
C TYR A 78 18.51 15.99 4.03
N LEU A 79 17.78 17.01 4.49
CA LEU A 79 16.71 16.83 5.48
C LEU A 79 15.57 15.96 4.94
N VAL A 80 15.22 16.07 3.64
CA VAL A 80 14.22 15.18 3.03
C VAL A 80 14.66 13.72 3.16
N ASP A 81 15.92 13.41 2.88
CA ASP A 81 16.46 12.06 3.00
C ASP A 81 16.44 11.58 4.46
N GLN A 82 16.91 12.39 5.40
CA GLN A 82 16.86 12.05 6.83
C GLN A 82 15.42 11.77 7.32
N VAL A 83 14.43 12.42 6.72
CA VAL A 83 13.03 12.27 7.11
C VAL A 83 12.36 11.09 6.43
N LEU A 84 12.61 10.82 5.16
CA LEU A 84 11.92 9.76 4.43
C LEU A 84 12.64 8.41 4.46
N LEU A 85 13.98 8.44 4.60
CA LEU A 85 14.86 7.27 4.72
C LEU A 85 15.37 7.09 6.16
N ASP A 86 14.61 7.58 7.13
CA ASP A 86 14.86 7.41 8.56
C ASP A 86 15.02 5.93 8.91
N GLY A 87 16.12 5.59 9.59
CA GLY A 87 16.58 4.22 9.87
C GLY A 87 17.32 3.51 8.72
N GLY A 88 17.34 4.10 7.52
CA GLY A 88 18.19 3.68 6.41
C GLY A 88 17.70 2.42 5.69
N GLN A 89 18.64 1.65 5.13
CA GLN A 89 18.32 0.47 4.31
C GLN A 89 17.86 -0.74 5.12
N ASN A 90 18.29 -0.85 6.39
CA ASN A 90 18.09 -2.05 7.20
C ASN A 90 16.97 -1.92 8.24
N ASP A 91 16.47 -0.70 8.46
CA ASP A 91 15.47 -0.40 9.49
C ASP A 91 14.63 0.80 9.04
N LEU A 92 14.16 0.78 7.79
CA LEU A 92 13.38 1.89 7.28
C LEU A 92 12.15 2.04 8.17
N TRP A 93 11.86 3.26 8.64
CA TRP A 93 10.74 3.50 9.55
C TRP A 93 9.37 2.97 9.07
N PHE A 94 9.22 2.73 7.77
CA PHE A 94 7.98 2.20 7.19
C PHE A 94 7.87 0.68 7.28
N ASP A 95 8.97 -0.03 7.53
CA ASP A 95 9.03 -1.49 7.57
C ASP A 95 8.11 -2.04 8.66
N GLU A 96 7.90 -1.34 9.78
CA GLU A 96 6.92 -1.73 10.80
C GLU A 96 5.49 -1.92 10.23
N TYR A 97 5.11 -1.15 9.21
CA TYR A 97 3.79 -1.23 8.59
C TYR A 97 3.73 -2.38 7.58
N ILE A 98 4.85 -2.65 6.90
CA ILE A 98 4.99 -3.76 5.98
C ILE A 98 4.93 -5.07 6.75
N ASP A 99 5.68 -5.18 7.85
CA ASP A 99 5.75 -6.36 8.70
C ASP A 99 4.38 -6.69 9.28
N LEU A 100 3.73 -5.73 9.93
CA LEU A 100 2.38 -5.93 10.48
C LEU A 100 1.35 -6.33 9.41
N ALA A 101 1.50 -5.86 8.18
CA ALA A 101 0.61 -6.22 7.08
C ALA A 101 0.88 -7.64 6.57
N ALA A 102 2.15 -8.01 6.39
CA ALA A 102 2.58 -9.32 5.95
C ALA A 102 2.29 -10.41 6.99
N GLU A 103 2.57 -10.14 8.27
CA GLU A 103 2.20 -11.00 9.40
C GLU A 103 0.69 -11.23 9.44
N LYS A 104 -0.10 -10.16 9.28
CA LYS A 104 -1.56 -10.26 9.20
C LYS A 104 -2.01 -11.10 8.02
N GLY A 105 -1.40 -10.93 6.85
CA GLY A 105 -1.68 -11.73 5.66
C GLY A 105 -1.42 -13.21 5.90
N THR A 106 -0.21 -13.53 6.38
CA THR A 106 0.22 -14.88 6.74
C THR A 106 -0.72 -15.50 7.77
N GLY A 107 -1.05 -14.78 8.84
CA GLY A 107 -1.98 -15.23 9.87
C GLY A 107 -3.39 -15.49 9.34
N GLN A 108 -3.88 -14.67 8.40
CA GLN A 108 -5.17 -14.90 7.73
C GLN A 108 -5.14 -16.17 6.88
N ALA A 109 -4.07 -16.40 6.13
CA ALA A 109 -3.90 -17.60 5.31
C ALA A 109 -3.79 -18.85 6.20
N TYR A 110 -2.92 -18.81 7.21
CA TYR A 110 -2.73 -19.88 8.19
C TYR A 110 -4.03 -20.29 8.86
N ALA A 111 -4.77 -19.34 9.46
CA ALA A 111 -6.04 -19.64 10.13
C ALA A 111 -7.08 -20.24 9.17
N ASN A 112 -7.13 -19.73 7.94
CA ASN A 112 -8.08 -20.19 6.94
C ASN A 112 -7.76 -21.59 6.39
N LEU A 113 -6.48 -21.87 6.10
CA LEU A 113 -6.04 -23.17 5.60
C LEU A 113 -6.14 -24.23 6.68
N SER A 114 -5.78 -23.93 7.93
CA SER A 114 -5.98 -24.82 9.09
C SER A 114 -7.45 -25.15 9.34
N GLN A 115 -8.37 -24.22 9.06
CA GLN A 115 -9.80 -24.51 9.16
C GLN A 115 -10.25 -25.50 8.07
N GLN A 116 -9.78 -25.32 6.84
CA GLN A 116 -10.25 -26.08 5.68
C GLN A 116 -9.62 -27.46 5.55
N SER A 117 -8.34 -27.62 5.92
CA SER A 117 -7.57 -28.85 5.75
C SER A 117 -7.00 -29.38 7.06
N SER A 118 -7.38 -30.60 7.44
CA SER A 118 -6.80 -31.28 8.59
C SER A 118 -5.33 -31.66 8.38
N ALA A 119 -4.92 -31.91 7.13
CA ALA A 119 -3.52 -32.22 6.81
C ALA A 119 -2.63 -31.01 7.06
N TYR A 120 -3.04 -29.84 6.55
CA TYR A 120 -2.32 -28.58 6.81
C TYR A 120 -2.34 -28.23 8.30
N ALA A 121 -3.50 -28.33 8.97
CA ALA A 121 -3.60 -28.02 10.40
C ALA A 121 -2.73 -28.92 11.29
N ALA A 122 -2.48 -30.16 10.89
CA ALA A 122 -1.63 -31.09 11.63
C ALA A 122 -0.14 -30.92 11.30
N GLY A 123 0.18 -30.55 10.05
CA GLY A 123 1.55 -30.47 9.57
C GLY A 123 2.20 -29.08 9.66
N ARG A 124 1.42 -27.99 9.69
CA ARG A 124 1.92 -26.61 9.81
C ARG A 124 1.88 -26.21 11.29
N GLU A 125 3.03 -26.20 11.94
CA GLU A 125 3.15 -26.14 13.41
C GLU A 125 2.49 -24.90 14.04
N SER A 126 2.87 -23.71 13.60
CA SER A 126 2.38 -22.45 14.17
C SER A 126 2.65 -21.27 13.24
N LEU A 127 1.91 -20.17 13.43
CA LEU A 127 2.20 -18.91 12.74
C LEU A 127 3.62 -18.42 13.05
N SER A 128 4.07 -18.52 14.31
CA SER A 128 5.44 -18.14 14.69
C SER A 128 6.52 -18.93 13.94
N ALA A 129 6.31 -20.22 13.71
CA ALA A 129 7.24 -21.03 12.93
C ALA A 129 7.30 -20.57 11.46
N ILE A 130 6.17 -20.19 10.86
CA ILE A 130 6.12 -19.63 9.50
C ILE A 130 6.89 -18.31 9.45
N LEU A 131 6.63 -17.39 10.38
CA LEU A 131 7.28 -16.09 10.42
C LEU A 131 8.79 -16.20 10.66
N ALA A 132 9.24 -17.21 11.43
CA ALA A 132 10.66 -17.46 11.66
C ALA A 132 11.34 -18.24 10.51
N SER A 133 10.57 -18.76 9.54
CA SER A 133 11.11 -19.61 8.48
C SER A 133 11.97 -18.82 7.49
N GLU A 134 13.01 -19.47 6.97
CA GLU A 134 13.88 -18.87 5.96
C GLU A 134 13.12 -18.44 4.69
N PRO A 135 12.17 -19.23 4.13
CA PRO A 135 11.38 -18.81 2.98
C PRO A 135 10.62 -17.50 3.23
N TYR A 136 9.98 -17.36 4.40
CA TYR A 136 9.28 -16.13 4.76
C TYR A 136 10.24 -14.93 4.85
N GLN A 137 11.36 -15.09 5.56
CA GLN A 137 12.35 -14.04 5.74
C GLN A 137 12.96 -13.56 4.41
N ARG A 138 13.26 -14.49 3.48
CA ARG A 138 13.74 -14.15 2.13
C ARG A 138 12.73 -13.34 1.33
N ARG A 139 11.43 -13.66 1.44
CA ARG A 139 10.38 -12.90 0.75
C ARG A 139 10.16 -11.52 1.37
N MET A 140 10.23 -11.41 2.70
CA MET A 140 10.17 -10.13 3.39
C MET A 140 11.30 -9.20 2.95
N ALA A 141 12.52 -9.70 2.80
CA ALA A 141 13.65 -8.91 2.29
C ALA A 141 13.36 -8.29 0.90
N LEU A 142 12.63 -8.99 0.02
CA LEU A 142 12.22 -8.45 -1.28
C LEU A 142 11.14 -7.37 -1.16
N VAL A 143 10.22 -7.52 -0.19
CA VAL A 143 9.18 -6.52 0.09
C VAL A 143 9.80 -5.25 0.69
N HIS A 144 10.72 -5.39 1.64
CA HIS A 144 11.47 -4.26 2.22
C HIS A 144 12.31 -3.56 1.17
N ALA A 145 13.04 -4.30 0.33
CA ALA A 145 13.82 -3.72 -0.77
C ALA A 145 12.94 -2.89 -1.72
N ARG A 146 11.75 -3.39 -2.07
CA ARG A 146 10.78 -2.64 -2.87
C ARG A 146 10.31 -1.37 -2.14
N MET A 147 9.98 -1.46 -0.86
CA MET A 147 9.49 -0.33 -0.08
C MET A 147 10.55 0.77 0.06
N LEU A 148 11.81 0.38 0.26
CA LEU A 148 12.94 1.31 0.29
C LEU A 148 13.08 2.08 -1.03
N GLU A 149 12.95 1.41 -2.17
CA GLU A 149 12.97 2.08 -3.46
C GLU A 149 11.79 3.03 -3.63
N GLU A 150 10.57 2.64 -3.25
CA GLU A 150 9.40 3.54 -3.26
C GLU A 150 9.64 4.81 -2.40
N MET A 151 10.31 4.68 -1.25
CA MET A 151 10.70 5.84 -0.43
C MET A 151 11.79 6.70 -1.06
N ARG A 152 12.78 6.10 -1.72
CA ARG A 152 13.82 6.84 -2.46
C ARG A 152 13.19 7.65 -3.60
N TRP A 153 12.28 7.03 -4.37
CA TRP A 153 11.53 7.71 -5.43
C TRP A 153 10.69 8.86 -4.90
N LEU A 154 9.92 8.64 -3.82
CA LEU A 154 9.16 9.70 -3.16
C LEU A 154 10.08 10.85 -2.72
N GLY A 155 11.22 10.55 -2.10
CA GLY A 155 12.18 11.56 -1.67
C GLY A 155 12.74 12.37 -2.83
N ALA A 156 13.09 11.72 -3.94
CA ALA A 156 13.56 12.39 -5.14
C ALA A 156 12.49 13.33 -5.74
N GLU A 157 11.22 12.88 -5.82
CA GLU A 157 10.12 13.72 -6.30
C GLU A 157 9.89 14.94 -5.40
N VAL A 158 9.85 14.73 -4.07
CA VAL A 158 9.67 15.80 -3.09
C VAL A 158 10.79 16.84 -3.22
N LYS A 159 12.05 16.40 -3.29
CA LYS A 159 13.20 17.29 -3.44
C LYS A 159 13.09 18.15 -4.70
N ARG A 160 12.80 17.52 -5.84
CA ARG A 160 12.63 18.20 -7.14
C ARG A 160 11.51 19.23 -7.08
N ASP A 161 10.33 18.82 -6.64
CA ASP A 161 9.13 19.65 -6.72
C ASP A 161 9.19 20.82 -5.73
N MET A 162 9.69 20.58 -4.51
CA MET A 162 9.86 21.62 -3.49
C MET A 162 10.97 22.62 -3.85
N ALA A 163 12.11 22.15 -4.38
CA ALA A 163 13.18 23.02 -4.86
C ALA A 163 12.67 23.94 -5.99
N ARG A 164 11.93 23.39 -6.95
CA ARG A 164 11.38 24.17 -8.07
C ARG A 164 10.43 25.27 -7.58
N VAL A 165 9.51 24.96 -6.68
CA VAL A 165 8.57 25.96 -6.11
C VAL A 165 9.33 27.08 -5.41
N LEU A 166 10.37 26.75 -4.65
CA LEU A 166 11.21 27.74 -3.98
C LEU A 166 11.94 28.64 -4.99
N THR A 167 12.68 28.04 -5.94
CA THR A 167 13.50 28.77 -6.90
C THR A 167 12.65 29.61 -7.86
N ASP A 168 11.49 29.10 -8.31
CA ASP A 168 10.58 29.83 -9.18
C ASP A 168 9.98 31.05 -8.46
N GLY A 169 9.58 30.87 -7.20
CA GLY A 169 9.02 31.95 -6.39
C GLY A 169 10.02 33.08 -6.15
N VAL A 170 11.25 32.70 -5.78
CA VAL A 170 12.36 33.63 -5.56
C VAL A 170 12.78 34.32 -6.85
N GLY A 171 12.99 33.57 -7.94
CA GLY A 171 13.41 34.12 -9.23
C GLY A 171 12.39 35.07 -9.87
N ARG A 172 11.09 34.88 -9.57
CA ARG A 172 10.02 35.81 -10.00
C ARG A 172 9.88 37.03 -9.09
N GLY A 173 10.56 37.07 -7.95
CA GLY A 173 10.45 38.14 -6.96
C GLY A 173 9.08 38.17 -6.27
N LEU A 174 8.46 37.01 -6.05
CA LEU A 174 7.20 36.92 -5.31
C LEU A 174 7.38 37.33 -3.85
N HIS A 175 6.31 37.76 -3.20
CA HIS A 175 6.35 38.04 -1.77
C HIS A 175 6.69 36.75 -0.98
N PRO A 176 7.60 36.77 0.03
CA PRO A 176 8.00 35.56 0.78
C PRO A 176 6.83 34.74 1.35
N ARG A 177 5.81 35.41 1.89
CA ARG A 177 4.54 34.77 2.31
C ARG A 177 3.83 34.00 1.18
N GLU A 178 3.87 34.49 -0.05
CA GLU A 178 3.32 33.80 -1.21
C GLU A 178 4.13 32.55 -1.55
N VAL A 179 5.47 32.64 -1.56
CA VAL A 179 6.35 31.48 -1.77
C VAL A 179 6.11 30.42 -0.68
N SER A 180 6.02 30.84 0.59
CA SER A 180 5.70 29.96 1.73
C SER A 180 4.33 29.28 1.59
N ARG A 181 3.32 29.98 1.06
CA ARG A 181 2.01 29.41 0.73
C ARG A 181 2.14 28.37 -0.38
N ASN A 182 2.82 28.68 -1.47
CA ASN A 182 3.04 27.75 -2.59
C ASN A 182 3.78 26.48 -2.14
N LEU A 183 4.79 26.59 -1.26
CA LEU A 183 5.46 25.43 -0.65
C LEU A 183 4.51 24.58 0.21
N THR A 184 3.53 25.21 0.87
CA THR A 184 2.50 24.52 1.65
C THR A 184 1.49 23.79 0.75
N GLU A 185 1.14 24.39 -0.38
CA GLU A 185 0.27 23.76 -1.37
C GLU A 185 0.97 22.56 -2.02
N GLN A 186 2.25 22.71 -2.37
CA GLN A 186 3.06 21.63 -2.94
C GLN A 186 3.21 20.45 -1.97
N ILE A 187 3.52 20.69 -0.69
CA ILE A 187 3.57 19.58 0.28
C ILE A 187 2.21 18.87 0.43
N GLY A 188 1.11 19.57 0.18
CA GLY A 188 -0.22 18.97 0.11
C GLY A 188 -0.35 17.93 -1.03
N ILE A 189 0.30 18.16 -2.16
CA ILE A 189 0.41 17.21 -3.27
C ILE A 189 1.26 16.01 -2.84
N GLU A 190 2.42 16.26 -2.23
CA GLU A 190 3.33 15.19 -1.82
C GLU A 190 2.74 14.27 -0.74
N LYS A 191 1.94 14.83 0.18
CA LYS A 191 1.14 14.02 1.12
C LYS A 191 0.17 13.08 0.40
N ARG A 192 -0.46 13.52 -0.69
CA ARG A 192 -1.38 12.65 -1.46
C ARG A 192 -0.62 11.52 -2.15
N ARG A 193 0.59 11.76 -2.67
CA ARG A 193 1.47 10.71 -3.21
C ARG A 193 1.88 9.71 -2.13
N ALA A 194 2.37 10.21 -1.00
CA ALA A 194 2.75 9.36 0.13
C ALA A 194 1.57 8.50 0.65
N ASN A 195 0.37 9.08 0.72
CA ASN A 195 -0.84 8.33 1.08
C ASN A 195 -1.20 7.25 0.06
N ARG A 196 -0.91 7.46 -1.24
CA ARG A 196 -1.09 6.43 -2.27
C ARG A 196 -0.10 5.28 -2.07
N ILE A 197 1.14 5.57 -1.70
CA ILE A 197 2.14 4.54 -1.37
C ILE A 197 1.64 3.72 -0.17
N ALA A 198 1.26 4.36 0.94
CA ALA A 198 0.75 3.65 2.12
C ALA A 198 -0.38 2.66 1.78
N ARG A 199 -1.40 3.10 1.02
CA ARG A 199 -2.53 2.25 0.64
C ARG A 199 -2.17 1.14 -0.34
N THR A 200 -1.12 1.32 -1.12
CA THR A 200 -0.69 0.34 -2.14
C THR A 200 0.25 -0.69 -1.56
N GLU A 201 1.26 -0.26 -0.82
CA GLU A 201 2.34 -1.10 -0.32
C GLU A 201 1.87 -1.99 0.83
N ILE A 202 1.12 -1.44 1.79
CA ILE A 202 0.58 -2.20 2.92
C ILE A 202 -0.36 -3.31 2.44
N THR A 203 -1.28 -2.99 1.52
CA THR A 203 -2.21 -4.01 0.99
C THR A 203 -1.49 -5.02 0.10
N THR A 204 -0.44 -4.60 -0.61
CA THR A 204 0.35 -5.51 -1.45
C THR A 204 1.17 -6.48 -0.60
N ALA A 205 1.82 -6.02 0.47
CA ALA A 205 2.54 -6.87 1.42
C ALA A 205 1.60 -7.93 2.03
N LEU A 206 0.43 -7.50 2.52
CA LEU A 206 -0.60 -8.40 3.05
C LEU A 206 -1.04 -9.46 2.02
N ARG A 207 -1.36 -9.02 0.79
CA ARG A 207 -1.84 -9.93 -0.26
C ARG A 207 -0.77 -10.92 -0.67
N ARG A 208 0.47 -10.48 -0.89
CA ARG A 208 1.59 -11.35 -1.25
C ARG A 208 1.83 -12.42 -0.19
N ALA A 209 1.89 -12.03 1.08
CA ALA A 209 2.05 -12.97 2.18
C ALA A 209 0.92 -14.04 2.22
N LYS A 210 -0.33 -13.66 1.90
CA LYS A 210 -1.43 -14.64 1.78
C LYS A 210 -1.22 -15.64 0.65
N TRP A 211 -0.80 -15.16 -0.51
CA TRP A 211 -0.61 -15.99 -1.70
C TRP A 211 0.58 -16.93 -1.56
N GLU A 212 1.64 -16.47 -0.91
CA GLU A 212 2.85 -17.24 -0.65
C GLU A 212 2.57 -18.39 0.32
N GLU A 213 1.83 -18.13 1.41
CA GLU A 213 1.40 -19.21 2.30
C GLU A 213 0.46 -20.20 1.61
N ASP A 214 -0.44 -19.71 0.74
CA ASP A 214 -1.29 -20.59 -0.07
C ASP A 214 -0.47 -21.49 -1.01
N GLU A 215 0.56 -20.93 -1.65
CA GLU A 215 1.43 -21.65 -2.58
C GLU A 215 2.28 -22.70 -1.85
N GLU A 216 2.94 -22.35 -0.75
CA GLU A 216 3.65 -23.31 0.11
C GLU A 216 2.72 -24.42 0.59
N ALA A 217 1.49 -24.07 1.00
CA ALA A 217 0.52 -25.06 1.46
C ALA A 217 0.13 -26.07 0.36
N ARG A 218 0.11 -25.63 -0.90
CA ARG A 218 -0.12 -26.52 -2.05
C ARG A 218 1.09 -27.44 -2.28
N GLU A 219 2.30 -26.91 -2.16
CA GLU A 219 3.55 -27.65 -2.39
C GLU A 219 3.80 -28.68 -1.29
N ASP A 220 3.73 -28.28 -0.02
CA ASP A 220 4.11 -29.09 1.13
C ASP A 220 3.04 -30.13 1.51
N TYR A 221 1.77 -29.80 1.33
CA TYR A 221 0.64 -30.64 1.79
C TYR A 221 -0.27 -31.12 0.66
N GLY A 222 0.09 -30.85 -0.60
CA GLY A 222 -0.70 -31.28 -1.77
C GLY A 222 -2.09 -30.68 -1.82
N LEU A 223 -2.32 -29.52 -1.19
CA LEU A 223 -3.64 -28.88 -1.19
C LEU A 223 -3.99 -28.42 -2.61
N LYS A 224 -5.26 -28.57 -2.97
CA LYS A 224 -5.83 -28.01 -4.20
C LYS A 224 -6.58 -26.75 -3.82
N THR A 225 -5.95 -25.59 -3.99
CA THR A 225 -6.56 -24.29 -3.69
C THR A 225 -6.79 -23.45 -4.95
N ARG A 226 -7.77 -22.56 -4.84
CA ARG A 226 -7.95 -21.39 -5.69
C ARG A 226 -8.15 -20.16 -4.82
N LEU A 227 -7.80 -19.00 -5.36
CA LEU A 227 -7.96 -17.71 -4.73
C LEU A 227 -9.31 -17.10 -5.13
N LEU A 228 -10.24 -17.09 -4.18
CA LEU A 228 -11.50 -16.37 -4.29
C LEU A 228 -11.25 -14.87 -4.18
N HIS A 229 -11.59 -14.12 -5.22
CA HIS A 229 -11.42 -12.68 -5.23
C HIS A 229 -12.58 -11.99 -4.51
N ILE A 230 -12.26 -11.22 -3.47
CA ILE A 230 -13.22 -10.47 -2.66
C ILE A 230 -12.96 -8.98 -2.84
N SER A 231 -13.76 -8.36 -3.70
CA SER A 231 -13.73 -6.92 -3.94
C SER A 231 -14.42 -6.16 -2.81
N ALA A 232 -13.95 -4.94 -2.52
CA ALA A 232 -14.56 -4.11 -1.47
C ALA A 232 -15.97 -3.61 -1.82
N LEU A 233 -16.30 -3.62 -3.11
CA LEU A 233 -17.58 -3.16 -3.69
C LEU A 233 -18.02 -1.78 -3.20
N SER A 234 -17.06 -0.94 -2.80
CA SER A 234 -17.28 0.44 -2.37
C SER A 234 -17.68 1.34 -3.55
N PRO A 235 -18.16 2.57 -3.29
CA PRO A 235 -18.44 3.54 -4.36
C PRO A 235 -17.25 3.83 -5.28
N THR A 236 -16.03 3.65 -4.78
CA THR A 236 -14.77 3.89 -5.51
C THR A 236 -14.14 2.62 -6.09
N THR A 237 -14.83 1.48 -6.00
CA THR A 237 -14.34 0.23 -6.60
C THR A 237 -14.35 0.35 -8.12
N ARG A 238 -13.27 -0.08 -8.77
CA ARG A 238 -13.17 -0.09 -10.25
C ARG A 238 -14.00 -1.22 -10.85
N ARG A 239 -14.53 -1.01 -12.06
CA ARG A 239 -15.32 -2.01 -12.80
C ARG A 239 -14.60 -3.35 -12.94
N THR A 240 -13.33 -3.33 -13.34
CA THR A 240 -12.50 -4.54 -13.50
C THR A 240 -12.26 -5.27 -12.18
N HIS A 241 -12.33 -4.58 -11.05
CA HIS A 241 -12.20 -5.16 -9.71
C HIS A 241 -13.52 -5.75 -9.25
N ALA A 242 -14.64 -5.05 -9.46
CA ALA A 242 -15.97 -5.55 -9.14
C ALA A 242 -16.30 -6.82 -9.93
N ALA A 243 -15.94 -6.86 -11.22
CA ALA A 243 -16.19 -8.01 -12.09
C ALA A 243 -15.53 -9.32 -11.62
N ARG A 244 -14.41 -9.23 -10.90
CA ARG A 244 -13.72 -10.41 -10.33
C ARG A 244 -14.35 -10.91 -9.03
N HIS A 245 -15.21 -10.13 -8.39
CA HIS A 245 -15.82 -10.49 -7.12
C HIS A 245 -16.51 -11.86 -7.21
N ALA A 246 -16.32 -12.71 -6.21
CA ALA A 246 -16.89 -14.06 -6.14
C ALA A 246 -16.45 -15.03 -7.26
N HIS A 247 -15.32 -14.75 -7.92
CA HIS A 247 -14.70 -15.66 -8.89
C HIS A 247 -13.40 -16.25 -8.31
N LEU A 248 -13.10 -17.48 -8.74
CA LEU A 248 -11.91 -18.22 -8.35
C LEU A 248 -10.81 -18.03 -9.41
N TYR A 249 -9.58 -17.89 -8.95
CA TYR A 249 -8.40 -17.74 -9.80
C TYR A 249 -7.24 -18.55 -9.22
N THR A 250 -6.27 -18.88 -10.05
CA THR A 250 -4.95 -19.34 -9.62
C THR A 250 -4.13 -18.18 -9.06
N THR A 251 -3.08 -18.50 -8.32
CA THR A 251 -2.12 -17.50 -7.80
C THR A 251 -1.48 -16.71 -8.94
N ASP A 252 -1.13 -17.36 -10.04
CA ASP A 252 -0.49 -16.71 -11.19
C ASP A 252 -1.42 -15.75 -11.92
N GLU A 253 -2.68 -16.14 -12.15
CA GLU A 253 -3.69 -15.23 -12.74
C GLU A 253 -3.94 -13.99 -11.86
N VAL A 254 -3.83 -14.14 -10.53
CA VAL A 254 -3.95 -13.01 -9.59
C VAL A 254 -2.71 -12.13 -9.67
N ARG A 255 -1.50 -12.70 -9.68
CA ARG A 255 -0.22 -11.97 -9.82
C ARG A 255 -0.17 -11.19 -11.14
N GLU A 256 -0.49 -11.86 -12.25
CA GLU A 256 -0.52 -11.25 -13.58
C GLU A 256 -1.51 -10.10 -13.65
N TRP A 257 -2.71 -10.28 -13.10
CA TRP A 257 -3.72 -9.24 -13.09
C TRP A 257 -3.30 -8.02 -12.26
N TYR A 258 -2.70 -8.23 -11.08
CA TYR A 258 -2.23 -7.13 -10.24
C TYR A 258 -1.03 -6.38 -10.83
N ALA A 259 -0.25 -7.01 -11.72
CA ALA A 259 0.90 -6.41 -12.39
C ALA A 259 0.52 -5.46 -13.54
N ARG A 260 -0.74 -5.44 -13.99
CA ARG A 260 -1.22 -4.62 -15.12
C ARG A 260 -2.15 -3.49 -14.66
N ASP A 261 -2.31 -2.47 -15.50
CA ASP A 261 -3.34 -1.42 -15.40
C ASP A 261 -3.47 -0.73 -14.03
N ALA A 262 -2.36 -0.66 -13.29
CA ALA A 262 -2.32 -0.19 -11.90
C ALA A 262 -3.34 -0.90 -10.99
N ASN A 263 -3.66 -2.17 -11.24
CA ASN A 263 -4.64 -2.93 -10.47
C ASN A 263 -4.24 -3.03 -8.99
N ALA A 264 -2.96 -3.13 -8.66
CA ALA A 264 -2.51 -3.16 -7.27
C ALA A 264 -2.70 -1.81 -6.53
N VAL A 265 -2.64 -0.71 -7.27
CA VAL A 265 -2.63 0.65 -6.72
C VAL A 265 -3.94 0.99 -6.04
N ASN A 266 -3.87 1.42 -4.77
CA ASN A 266 -5.02 1.89 -3.98
C ASN A 266 -6.21 0.91 -3.98
N CYS A 267 -5.94 -0.38 -4.12
CA CYS A 267 -6.94 -1.43 -4.23
C CYS A 267 -7.18 -2.10 -2.87
N LYS A 268 -8.44 -2.08 -2.41
CA LYS A 268 -8.88 -2.74 -1.17
C LYS A 268 -9.33 -4.19 -1.36
N CYS A 269 -9.25 -4.74 -2.57
CA CYS A 269 -9.63 -6.14 -2.80
C CYS A 269 -8.63 -7.07 -2.11
N SER A 270 -9.14 -8.21 -1.66
CA SER A 270 -8.38 -9.29 -1.02
C SER A 270 -8.66 -10.61 -1.73
N GLN A 271 -7.81 -11.60 -1.51
CA GLN A 271 -7.99 -12.96 -2.00
C GLN A 271 -8.07 -13.91 -0.83
N GLN A 272 -8.97 -14.88 -0.92
CA GLN A 272 -9.17 -15.91 0.09
C GLN A 272 -8.94 -17.28 -0.51
N SER A 273 -8.05 -18.07 0.08
CA SER A 273 -7.83 -19.45 -0.33
C SER A 273 -9.07 -20.28 -0.10
N VAL A 274 -9.49 -21.04 -1.12
CA VAL A 274 -10.62 -21.95 -1.10
C VAL A 274 -10.13 -23.30 -1.59
N LEU A 275 -10.39 -24.36 -0.83
CA LEU A 275 -10.14 -25.72 -1.31
C LEU A 275 -11.09 -26.07 -2.45
N VAL A 276 -10.54 -26.68 -3.49
CA VAL A 276 -11.25 -27.17 -4.67
C VAL A 276 -11.05 -28.67 -4.86
N ASP A 277 -11.93 -29.30 -5.61
CA ASP A 277 -11.76 -30.67 -6.06
C ASP A 277 -10.85 -30.77 -7.30
N ASP A 278 -10.75 -31.97 -7.86
CA ASP A 278 -9.92 -32.27 -9.03
C ASP A 278 -10.40 -31.56 -10.31
N SER A 279 -11.68 -31.19 -10.37
CA SER A 279 -12.26 -30.42 -11.47
C SER A 279 -12.09 -28.90 -11.29
N GLY A 280 -11.58 -28.46 -10.14
CA GLY A 280 -11.42 -27.05 -9.80
C GLY A 280 -12.65 -26.41 -9.17
N GLU A 281 -13.69 -27.20 -8.86
CA GLU A 281 -14.90 -26.72 -8.21
C GLU A 281 -14.69 -26.59 -6.69
N PRO A 282 -15.24 -25.55 -6.04
CA PRO A 282 -15.05 -25.32 -4.61
C PRO A 282 -15.71 -26.43 -3.79
N LEU A 283 -14.99 -26.95 -2.80
CA LEU A 283 -15.55 -27.94 -1.86
C LEU A 283 -16.69 -27.37 -0.99
N PHE A 284 -16.82 -26.04 -0.94
CA PHE A 284 -17.89 -25.32 -0.25
C PHE A 284 -18.53 -24.24 -1.15
N PRO A 285 -19.42 -24.61 -2.09
CA PRO A 285 -19.96 -23.69 -3.10
C PRO A 285 -20.92 -22.63 -2.55
N ASP A 286 -21.64 -22.93 -1.45
CA ASP A 286 -22.66 -22.03 -0.86
C ASP A 286 -22.10 -20.65 -0.50
N LEU A 287 -20.83 -20.59 -0.12
CA LEU A 287 -20.14 -19.36 0.20
C LEU A 287 -19.96 -18.45 -1.03
N ILE A 288 -19.68 -19.03 -2.20
CA ILE A 288 -19.59 -18.27 -3.45
C ILE A 288 -20.98 -17.74 -3.83
N THR A 289 -22.03 -18.55 -3.65
CA THR A 289 -23.41 -18.12 -3.86
C THR A 289 -23.76 -16.90 -2.99
N ARG A 290 -23.34 -16.90 -1.72
CA ARG A 290 -23.53 -15.75 -0.82
C ARG A 290 -22.85 -14.48 -1.31
N LEU A 291 -21.60 -14.57 -1.77
CA LEU A 291 -20.87 -13.41 -2.31
C LEU A 291 -21.47 -12.92 -3.63
N LYS A 292 -21.95 -13.81 -4.50
CA LYS A 292 -22.71 -13.42 -5.70
C LYS A 292 -23.99 -12.65 -5.34
N GLN A 293 -24.67 -13.02 -4.26
CA GLN A 293 -25.85 -12.29 -3.78
C GLN A 293 -25.47 -10.91 -3.19
N GLU A 294 -24.35 -10.83 -2.48
CA GLU A 294 -23.80 -9.56 -2.02
C GLU A 294 -23.47 -8.63 -3.20
N TYR A 295 -22.83 -9.16 -4.25
CA TYR A 295 -22.56 -8.40 -5.47
C TYR A 295 -23.84 -7.77 -6.04
N LYS A 296 -24.92 -8.54 -6.21
CA LYS A 296 -26.22 -8.02 -6.69
C LYS A 296 -26.78 -6.95 -5.76
N THR A 297 -26.66 -7.14 -4.46
CA THR A 297 -27.13 -6.17 -3.45
C THR A 297 -26.36 -4.85 -3.54
N MET A 298 -25.05 -4.93 -3.73
CA MET A 298 -24.20 -3.75 -3.89
C MET A 298 -24.40 -3.08 -5.25
N GLN A 299 -24.65 -3.86 -6.30
CA GLN A 299 -24.98 -3.36 -7.64
C GLN A 299 -26.28 -2.55 -7.62
N ALA A 300 -27.29 -2.98 -6.85
CA ALA A 300 -28.56 -2.26 -6.70
C ALA A 300 -28.40 -0.85 -6.09
N ARG A 301 -27.25 -0.53 -5.48
CA ARG A 301 -26.93 0.81 -4.97
C ARG A 301 -26.50 1.80 -6.06
N LYS A 302 -26.43 1.38 -7.33
CA LYS A 302 -26.12 2.23 -8.50
C LYS A 302 -24.80 2.98 -8.36
N TYR A 303 -23.76 2.30 -7.87
CA TYR A 303 -22.41 2.85 -7.93
C TYR A 303 -21.89 2.88 -9.37
N ALA A 304 -20.91 3.72 -9.67
CA ALA A 304 -20.37 3.87 -11.03
C ALA A 304 -19.89 2.54 -11.66
N TRP A 305 -19.46 1.57 -10.84
CA TRP A 305 -19.07 0.25 -11.34
C TRP A 305 -20.25 -0.69 -11.62
N ALA A 306 -21.44 -0.37 -11.14
CA ALA A 306 -22.66 -1.15 -11.31
C ALA A 306 -23.37 -0.87 -12.65
N GLU A 307 -23.02 0.25 -13.31
CA GLU A 307 -23.54 0.66 -14.60
C GLU A 307 -22.85 -0.14 -15.73
N LYS A 308 -23.67 -0.63 -16.67
CA LYS A 308 -23.22 -1.46 -17.80
C LYS A 308 -22.43 -0.64 -18.81
#